data_AF-A0A974S7J7-F1
#
_entry.id   AF-A0A974S7J7-F1
#
_cell.length_a   1.000
_cell.length_b   1.000
_cell.length_c   1.000
_cell.angle_alpha   90.00
_cell.angle_beta   90.00
_cell.angle_gamma   90.00
#
_symmetry.space_group_name_H-M   'P 1'
#
loop_
_entity.id
_entity.type
_entity.pdbx_description
1 polymer ?
#
loop_
_entity_poly.entity_id
_entity_poly.type
_entity_poly.pdbx_seq_one_letter_code
_entity_poly.pdbx_strand_id
1 'polypeptide(L)'
;MGVPMVTLSGRSFAARVCGSLVRASGLVDLVCASPDEYVERAVTLGHDRAQIAAYKAQLEANRDTCDLFNMEKLVSSLEDLYATMVVDYQQGALPRPDLTNLDVYMKVGVDHDHEGQEILAMEDYHGLYKAKLASRHLARPVVADNRLWTAQDIALTDGEPAVPEPQARLRRAAAD
;
A
#
# COMPACT_ATOMS: atom_id res chain seq x y z
N MET A 1 -3.58 -16.13 -24.49
CA MET A 1 -3.95 -14.70 -24.40
C MET A 1 -2.83 -13.99 -23.64
N GLY A 2 -2.15 -13.03 -24.27
CA GLY A 2 -0.99 -12.30 -23.73
C GLY A 2 -1.12 -10.81 -24.02
N VAL A 3 -2.16 -10.18 -23.49
CA VAL A 3 -2.44 -8.75 -23.72
C VAL A 3 -1.74 -7.93 -22.63
N PRO A 4 -0.81 -7.03 -22.99
CA PRO A 4 -0.17 -6.14 -22.03
C PRO A 4 -1.19 -5.20 -21.40
N MET A 5 -1.08 -4.96 -20.09
CA MET A 5 -1.97 -4.06 -19.36
C MET A 5 -1.19 -2.95 -18.67
N VAL A 6 -1.58 -1.71 -18.95
CA VAL A 6 -1.14 -0.53 -18.19
C VAL A 6 -2.03 -0.39 -16.97
N THR A 7 -1.47 -0.06 -15.82
CA THR A 7 -2.24 0.12 -14.57
C THR A 7 -1.65 1.23 -13.73
N LEU A 8 -2.52 2.01 -13.08
CA LEU A 8 -2.13 2.96 -12.03
C LEU A 8 -2.21 2.25 -10.67
N SER A 9 -1.09 2.14 -9.94
CA SER A 9 -1.10 1.55 -8.59
C SER A 9 -1.54 2.58 -7.55
N GLY A 10 -2.71 2.38 -6.96
CA GLY A 10 -3.21 3.24 -5.89
C GLY A 10 -2.64 2.95 -4.50
N ARG A 11 -3.30 3.54 -3.49
CA ARG A 11 -2.95 3.40 -2.07
C ARG A 11 -3.65 2.23 -1.37
N SER A 12 -4.87 1.89 -1.80
CA SER A 12 -5.65 0.79 -1.21
C SER A 12 -5.21 -0.57 -1.74
N PHE A 13 -5.54 -1.63 -1.00
CA PHE A 13 -5.29 -3.01 -1.43
C PHE A 13 -5.92 -3.29 -2.81
N ALA A 14 -7.21 -2.98 -2.99
CA ALA A 14 -7.93 -3.21 -4.24
C ALA A 14 -7.30 -2.46 -5.42
N ALA A 15 -6.84 -1.23 -5.21
CA ALA A 15 -6.18 -0.42 -6.24
C ALA A 15 -4.76 -0.89 -6.60
N ARG A 16 -4.22 -1.89 -5.91
CA ARG A 16 -2.87 -2.44 -6.15
C ARG A 16 -2.88 -3.86 -6.72
N VAL A 17 -4.05 -4.51 -6.83
CA VAL A 17 -4.17 -5.88 -7.34
C VAL A 17 -3.59 -5.97 -8.76
N CYS A 18 -4.08 -5.15 -9.69
CA CYS A 18 -3.59 -5.16 -11.07
C CYS A 18 -2.08 -4.88 -11.14
N GLY A 19 -1.59 -3.90 -10.38
CA GLY A 19 -0.16 -3.61 -10.27
C GLY A 19 0.67 -4.76 -9.72
N SER A 20 0.12 -5.60 -8.84
CA SER A 20 0.79 -6.83 -8.38
C SER A 20 0.88 -7.87 -9.50
N LEU A 21 -0.21 -8.07 -10.25
CA LEU A 21 -0.27 -9.04 -11.35
C LEU A 21 0.69 -8.67 -12.48
N VAL A 22 0.72 -7.39 -12.87
CA VAL A 22 1.61 -6.87 -13.92
C VAL A 22 3.09 -7.00 -13.53
N ARG A 23 3.43 -6.78 -12.26
CA ARG A 23 4.79 -7.04 -11.75
C ARG A 23 5.13 -8.53 -11.79
N ALA A 24 4.22 -9.39 -11.35
CA ALA A 24 4.40 -10.84 -11.34
C ALA A 24 4.49 -11.44 -12.75
N SER A 25 3.92 -10.80 -13.78
CA SER A 25 4.10 -11.17 -15.18
C SER A 25 5.41 -10.64 -15.80
N GLY A 26 6.22 -9.88 -15.04
CA GLY A 26 7.51 -9.35 -15.48
C GLY A 26 7.44 -8.05 -16.28
N LEU A 27 6.29 -7.36 -16.33
CA LEU A 27 6.09 -6.10 -17.05
C LEU A 27 6.01 -4.91 -16.10
N VAL A 28 6.99 -4.80 -15.18
CA VAL A 28 7.00 -3.82 -14.08
C VAL A 28 6.85 -2.37 -14.54
N ASP A 29 7.28 -2.08 -15.76
CA ASP A 29 7.27 -0.76 -16.39
C ASP A 29 5.88 -0.32 -16.87
N LEU A 30 4.90 -1.24 -16.95
CA LEU A 30 3.50 -0.90 -17.22
C LEU A 30 2.71 -0.52 -15.95
N VAL A 31 3.40 -0.43 -14.80
CA VAL A 31 2.81 0.03 -13.55
C VAL A 31 3.16 1.48 -13.28
N CYS A 32 2.19 2.36 -13.49
CA CYS A 32 2.35 3.80 -13.31
C CYS A 32 2.12 4.22 -11.85
N ALA A 33 2.76 5.32 -11.46
CA ALA A 33 2.70 5.92 -10.13
C ALA A 33 1.84 7.20 -10.07
N SER A 34 1.51 7.80 -11.21
CA SER A 34 0.63 8.97 -11.29
C SER A 34 -0.40 8.87 -12.44
N PRO A 35 -1.51 9.64 -12.38
CA PRO A 35 -2.46 9.75 -13.48
C PRO A 35 -1.81 10.24 -14.79
N ASP A 36 -0.91 11.21 -14.72
CA ASP A 36 -0.23 11.76 -15.89
C ASP A 36 0.66 10.71 -16.57
N GLU A 37 1.45 9.97 -15.78
CA GLU A 37 2.29 8.87 -16.30
C GLU A 37 1.42 7.78 -16.93
N TYR A 38 0.28 7.47 -16.33
CA TYR A 38 -0.67 6.49 -16.87
C TYR A 38 -1.19 6.90 -18.25
N VAL A 39 -1.59 8.16 -18.42
CA VAL A 39 -2.07 8.70 -19.70
C VAL A 39 -0.94 8.72 -20.73
N GLU A 40 0.21 9.27 -20.37
CA GLU A 40 1.38 9.33 -21.26
C GLU A 40 1.79 7.94 -21.76
N ARG A 41 1.84 6.95 -20.84
CA ARG A 41 2.17 5.57 -21.17
C ARG A 41 1.13 4.96 -22.12
N ALA A 42 -0.16 5.12 -21.82
CA ALA A 42 -1.22 4.58 -22.65
C ALA A 42 -1.22 5.18 -24.07
N VAL A 43 -1.02 6.49 -24.19
CA VAL A 43 -0.94 7.20 -25.47
C VAL A 43 0.30 6.76 -26.26
N THR A 44 1.47 6.70 -25.61
CA THR A 44 2.72 6.25 -26.24
C THR A 44 2.56 4.85 -26.83
N LEU A 45 2.00 3.91 -26.07
CA LEU A 45 1.74 2.56 -26.56
C LEU A 45 0.69 2.53 -27.69
N GLY A 46 -0.32 3.38 -27.62
CA GLY A 46 -1.31 3.52 -28.69
C GLY A 46 -0.71 3.93 -30.04
N HIS A 47 0.40 4.67 -30.02
CA HIS A 47 1.14 5.09 -31.21
C HIS A 47 2.28 4.14 -31.60
N ASP A 48 2.79 3.32 -30.67
CA ASP A 48 3.91 2.40 -30.91
C ASP A 48 3.48 0.91 -30.96
N ARG A 49 3.13 0.47 -32.17
CA ARG A 49 2.78 -0.94 -32.41
C ARG A 49 3.95 -1.90 -32.21
N ALA A 50 5.19 -1.45 -32.41
CA ALA A 50 6.37 -2.30 -32.26
C ALA A 50 6.62 -2.60 -30.77
N GLN A 51 6.47 -1.59 -29.92
CA GLN A 51 6.56 -1.76 -28.47
C GLN A 51 5.47 -2.69 -27.92
N ILE A 52 4.22 -2.56 -28.40
CA ILE A 52 3.14 -3.51 -28.04
C ILE A 52 3.51 -4.94 -28.46
N ALA A 53 4.04 -5.13 -29.67
CA ALA A 53 4.45 -6.46 -30.14
C ALA A 53 5.57 -7.05 -29.27
N ALA A 54 6.52 -6.22 -28.83
CA ALA A 54 7.57 -6.63 -27.90
C ALA A 54 7.01 -7.11 -26.56
N TYR A 55 6.07 -6.38 -25.94
CA TYR A 55 5.45 -6.83 -24.69
C TYR A 55 4.64 -8.13 -24.87
N LYS A 56 3.93 -8.29 -25.99
CA LYS A 56 3.23 -9.54 -26.29
C LYS A 56 4.18 -10.71 -26.38
N ALA A 57 5.29 -10.55 -27.12
CA ALA A 57 6.32 -11.57 -27.24
C ALA A 57 6.94 -11.91 -25.87
N GLN A 58 7.19 -10.92 -25.03
CA GLN A 58 7.69 -11.13 -23.67
C GLN A 58 6.68 -11.90 -22.80
N LEU A 59 5.39 -11.55 -22.85
CA LEU A 59 4.34 -12.28 -22.12
C LEU A 59 4.22 -13.73 -22.58
N GLU A 60 4.34 -13.98 -23.89
CA GLU A 60 4.30 -15.34 -24.44
C GLU A 60 5.52 -16.15 -24.01
N ALA A 61 6.73 -15.57 -24.09
CA ALA A 61 7.96 -16.23 -23.68
C ALA A 61 8.02 -16.52 -22.17
N ASN A 62 7.47 -15.62 -21.34
CA ASN A 62 7.53 -15.74 -19.88
C ASN A 62 6.30 -16.44 -19.28
N ARG A 63 5.32 -16.85 -20.10
CA ARG A 63 4.03 -17.35 -19.59
C ARG A 63 4.19 -18.49 -18.60
N ASP A 64 5.04 -19.46 -18.93
CA ASP A 64 5.21 -20.68 -18.14
C ASP A 64 6.30 -20.55 -17.07
N THR A 65 7.03 -19.43 -17.05
CA THR A 65 8.16 -19.18 -16.14
C THR A 65 7.96 -18.00 -15.21
N CYS A 66 6.93 -17.18 -15.42
CA CYS A 66 6.63 -16.03 -14.57
C CYS A 66 6.03 -16.44 -13.22
N ASP A 67 6.27 -15.60 -12.21
CA ASP A 67 5.78 -15.84 -10.86
C ASP A 67 4.25 -15.84 -10.79
N LEU A 68 3.57 -15.12 -11.70
CA LEU A 68 2.12 -15.02 -11.74
C LEU A 68 1.40 -16.37 -11.86
N PHE A 69 1.99 -17.34 -12.57
CA PHE A 69 1.41 -18.67 -12.79
C PHE A 69 2.20 -19.81 -12.12
N ASN A 70 3.20 -19.47 -11.29
CA ASN A 70 4.00 -20.46 -10.59
C ASN A 70 3.25 -21.03 -9.37
N MET A 71 2.40 -22.04 -9.63
CA MET A 71 1.57 -22.68 -8.60
C MET A 71 2.39 -23.45 -7.57
N GLU A 72 3.50 -24.07 -7.97
CA GLU A 72 4.37 -24.82 -7.04
C GLU A 72 4.99 -23.88 -5.99
N LYS A 73 5.52 -22.75 -6.43
CA LYS A 73 6.05 -21.70 -5.54
C LYS A 73 4.96 -21.12 -4.65
N LEU A 74 3.76 -20.87 -5.18
CA LEU A 74 2.63 -20.37 -4.40
C LEU A 74 2.26 -21.34 -3.27
N VAL A 75 2.10 -22.63 -3.59
CA VAL A 75 1.73 -23.66 -2.61
C VAL A 75 2.81 -23.80 -1.55
N SER A 76 4.08 -23.97 -1.94
CA SER A 76 5.19 -24.12 -0.99
C SER A 76 5.32 -22.90 -0.08
N SER A 77 5.22 -21.68 -0.62
CA SER A 77 5.28 -20.45 0.20
C SER A 77 4.12 -20.36 1.19
N LEU A 78 2.94 -20.84 0.81
CA LEU A 78 1.75 -20.83 1.65
C LEU A 78 1.86 -21.89 2.77
N GLU A 79 2.35 -23.09 2.45
CA GLU A 79 2.62 -24.15 3.42
C GLU A 79 3.65 -23.71 4.47
N ASP A 80 4.76 -23.10 4.04
CA ASP A 80 5.78 -22.54 4.94
C ASP A 80 5.21 -21.46 5.86
N LEU A 81 4.35 -20.59 5.32
CA LEU A 81 3.68 -19.55 6.09
C LEU A 81 2.72 -20.17 7.12
N TYR A 82 1.95 -21.18 6.74
CA TYR A 82 1.06 -21.89 7.68
C TYR A 82 1.84 -22.61 8.78
N ALA A 83 2.94 -23.27 8.46
CA ALA A 83 3.82 -23.87 9.45
C ALA A 83 4.35 -22.82 10.45
N THR A 84 4.77 -21.66 9.94
CA THR A 84 5.20 -20.52 10.78
C THR A 84 4.07 -20.03 11.69
N MET A 85 2.86 -19.84 11.16
CA MET A 85 1.71 -19.38 11.95
C MET A 85 1.34 -20.38 13.07
N VAL A 86 1.52 -21.69 12.84
CA VAL A 86 1.30 -22.72 13.86
C VAL A 86 2.36 -22.62 14.96
N VAL A 87 3.64 -22.42 14.61
CA VAL A 87 4.73 -22.22 15.58
C VAL A 87 4.47 -20.96 16.42
N ASP A 88 4.14 -19.84 15.79
CA ASP A 88 3.83 -18.58 16.47
C ASP A 88 2.65 -18.75 17.45
N TYR A 89 1.61 -19.47 17.03
CA TYR A 89 0.46 -19.80 17.89
C TYR A 89 0.88 -20.63 19.11
N GLN A 90 1.66 -21.70 18.92
CA GLN A 90 2.13 -22.56 20.01
C GLN A 90 3.03 -21.82 21.02
N GLN A 91 3.81 -20.85 20.53
CA GLN A 91 4.67 -20.01 21.36
C GLN A 91 3.94 -18.81 21.99
N GLY A 92 2.67 -18.60 21.66
CA GLY A 92 1.90 -17.43 22.10
C GLY A 92 2.37 -16.12 21.48
N ALA A 93 3.15 -16.17 20.40
CA ALA A 93 3.73 -15.03 19.68
C ALA A 93 2.80 -14.46 18.61
N LEU A 94 1.48 -14.50 18.84
CA LEU A 94 0.50 -14.03 17.86
C LEU A 94 0.68 -12.54 17.55
N PRO A 95 0.64 -12.14 16.25
CA PRO A 95 0.69 -10.74 15.89
C PRO A 95 -0.52 -10.01 16.47
N ARG A 96 -0.25 -8.92 17.20
CA ARG A 96 -1.28 -8.04 17.77
C ARG A 96 -1.24 -6.72 17.02
N PRO A 97 -2.10 -6.53 15.99
CA PRO A 97 -2.13 -5.28 15.27
C PRO A 97 -2.58 -4.15 16.20
N ASP A 98 -1.95 -3.00 16.07
CA ASP A 98 -2.41 -1.78 16.73
C ASP A 98 -3.68 -1.29 16.02
N LEU A 99 -4.82 -1.44 16.69
CA LEU A 99 -6.13 -1.01 16.20
C LEU A 99 -6.60 0.32 16.82
N THR A 100 -5.74 0.98 17.60
CA THR A 100 -6.04 2.25 18.27
C THR A 100 -6.52 3.28 17.23
N ASN A 101 -7.67 3.92 17.46
CA ASN A 101 -8.31 4.89 16.55
C ASN A 101 -8.81 4.35 15.20
N LEU A 102 -8.84 3.03 14.96
CA LEU A 102 -9.29 2.49 13.68
C LEU A 102 -10.72 2.94 13.31
N ASP A 103 -11.62 2.95 14.29
CA ASP A 103 -12.99 3.43 14.14
C ASP A 103 -13.04 4.92 13.74
N VAL A 104 -12.18 5.74 14.35
CA VAL A 104 -12.05 7.16 14.03
C VAL A 104 -11.58 7.34 12.59
N TYR A 105 -10.54 6.60 12.16
CA TYR A 105 -10.02 6.66 10.79
C TYR A 105 -11.05 6.22 9.77
N MET A 106 -11.78 5.14 10.03
CA MET A 106 -12.85 4.69 9.14
C MET A 106 -13.95 5.76 9.03
N LYS A 107 -14.31 6.42 10.12
CA LYS A 107 -15.26 7.53 10.08
C LYS A 107 -14.70 8.74 9.31
N VAL A 108 -13.40 9.05 9.41
CA VAL A 108 -12.78 10.13 8.60
C VAL A 108 -12.93 9.83 7.11
N GLY A 109 -12.69 8.57 6.73
CA GLY A 109 -12.79 8.08 5.36
C GLY A 109 -14.23 8.08 4.84
N VAL A 110 -15.21 7.67 5.65
CA VAL A 110 -16.63 7.70 5.26
C VAL A 110 -17.14 9.13 5.09
N ASP A 111 -16.74 10.06 5.97
CA ASP A 111 -17.13 11.47 5.90
C ASP A 111 -16.38 12.25 4.78
N HIS A 112 -15.63 11.57 3.92
CA HIS A 112 -14.94 12.19 2.78
C HIS A 112 -15.87 12.27 1.56
N ASP A 113 -15.78 13.38 0.82
CA ASP A 113 -16.55 13.56 -0.42
C ASP A 113 -15.86 12.81 -1.57
N HIS A 114 -16.18 11.53 -1.70
CA HIS A 114 -15.65 10.66 -2.76
C HIS A 114 -16.22 10.97 -4.15
N GLU A 115 -17.30 11.77 -4.25
CA GLU A 115 -17.88 12.16 -5.53
C GLU A 115 -17.20 13.41 -6.09
N GLY A 116 -16.90 14.38 -5.22
CA GLY A 116 -16.25 15.63 -5.60
C GLY A 116 -14.72 15.59 -5.63
N GLN A 117 -14.09 14.57 -5.04
CA GLN A 117 -12.63 14.50 -4.91
C GLN A 117 -12.07 13.13 -5.30
N GLU A 118 -11.12 13.13 -6.25
CA GLU A 118 -10.40 11.93 -6.67
C GLU A 118 -9.24 11.64 -5.71
N ILE A 119 -9.44 10.65 -4.83
CA ILE A 119 -8.45 10.24 -3.81
C ILE A 119 -7.11 9.80 -4.43
N LEU A 120 -7.12 9.15 -5.59
CA LEU A 120 -5.90 8.69 -6.24
C LEU A 120 -5.06 9.86 -6.78
N ALA A 121 -5.69 10.98 -7.08
CA ALA A 121 -5.02 12.20 -7.55
C ALA A 121 -4.57 13.12 -6.39
N MET A 122 -4.91 12.80 -5.14
CA MET A 122 -4.50 13.62 -4.00
C MET A 122 -2.99 13.50 -3.75
N GLU A 123 -2.32 14.65 -3.66
CA GLU A 123 -0.92 14.74 -3.28
C GLU A 123 -0.73 14.40 -1.80
N ASP A 124 -1.45 15.08 -0.89
CA ASP A 124 -1.34 14.91 0.56
C ASP A 124 -2.55 14.20 1.19
N TYR A 125 -2.66 12.90 0.91
CA TYR A 125 -3.72 12.05 1.46
C TYR A 125 -3.69 11.95 2.99
N HIS A 126 -2.49 11.83 3.58
CA HIS A 126 -2.36 11.73 5.04
C HIS A 126 -2.63 13.05 5.74
N GLY A 127 -2.21 14.19 5.17
CA GLY A 127 -2.52 15.52 5.69
C GLY A 127 -4.01 15.79 5.74
N LEU A 128 -4.78 15.35 4.73
CA LEU A 128 -6.25 15.41 4.78
C LEU A 128 -6.83 14.66 5.97
N TYR A 129 -6.34 13.45 6.23
CA TYR A 129 -6.77 12.68 7.41
C TYR A 129 -6.35 13.38 8.71
N LYS A 130 -5.10 13.85 8.80
CA LYS A 130 -4.58 14.56 9.98
C LYS A 130 -5.36 15.85 10.27
N ALA A 131 -5.74 16.62 9.27
CA ALA A 131 -6.55 17.83 9.44
C ALA A 131 -7.96 17.52 10.01
N LYS A 132 -8.58 16.45 9.51
CA LYS A 132 -9.87 15.97 10.04
C LYS A 132 -9.72 15.40 11.46
N LEU A 133 -8.61 14.74 11.76
CA LEU A 133 -8.30 14.22 13.09
C LEU A 133 -8.03 15.35 14.09
N ALA A 134 -7.29 16.38 13.71
CA ALA A 134 -7.04 17.57 14.52
C ALA A 134 -8.36 18.26 14.90
N SER A 135 -9.23 18.47 13.92
CA SER A 135 -10.57 19.05 14.15
C SER A 135 -11.40 18.22 15.14
N ARG A 136 -11.30 16.89 15.07
CA ARG A 136 -11.97 15.98 16.01
C ARG A 136 -11.33 15.99 17.38
N HIS A 137 -9.99 16.00 17.46
CA HIS A 137 -9.23 16.03 18.69
C HIS A 137 -9.60 17.24 19.56
N LEU A 138 -9.71 18.42 18.94
CA LEU A 138 -10.13 19.65 19.62
C LEU A 138 -11.55 19.58 20.21
N ALA A 139 -12.45 18.79 19.61
CA ALA A 139 -13.81 18.59 20.11
C ALA A 139 -13.89 17.44 21.13
N ARG A 140 -13.13 16.37 20.91
CA ARG A 140 -13.02 15.19 21.77
C ARG A 140 -11.61 14.61 21.62
N PRO A 141 -10.78 14.64 22.67
CA PRO A 141 -9.39 14.17 22.59
C PRO A 141 -9.29 12.74 22.04
N VAL A 142 -8.47 12.59 21.01
CA VAL A 142 -8.10 11.33 20.37
C VAL A 142 -6.72 10.93 20.87
N VAL A 143 -6.57 9.68 21.33
CA VAL A 143 -5.31 9.15 21.87
C VAL A 143 -4.27 8.97 20.76
N ALA A 144 -2.99 9.10 21.09
CA ALA A 144 -1.91 8.85 20.13
C ALA A 144 -1.85 7.37 19.72
N ASP A 145 -1.46 7.11 18.47
CA ASP A 145 -1.07 5.80 17.96
C ASP A 145 0.28 5.85 17.24
N ASN A 146 0.75 4.69 16.78
CA ASN A 146 2.02 4.55 16.04
C ASN A 146 1.81 4.48 14.51
N ARG A 147 0.64 4.87 14.00
CA ARG A 147 0.26 4.72 12.59
C ARG A 147 0.14 6.07 11.89
N LEU A 148 -0.87 6.87 12.27
CA LEU A 148 -1.24 8.09 11.56
C LEU A 148 -1.41 9.30 12.48
N TRP A 149 -1.80 9.08 13.74
CA TRP A 149 -2.08 10.15 14.70
C TRP A 149 -1.12 10.04 15.89
N THR A 150 0.07 10.62 15.73
CA THR A 150 1.16 10.47 16.70
C THR A 150 1.06 11.47 17.86
N ALA A 151 1.85 11.26 18.91
CA ALA A 151 1.99 12.25 20.00
C ALA A 151 2.48 13.62 19.49
N GLN A 152 3.27 13.63 18.42
CA GLN A 152 3.73 14.87 17.79
C GLN A 152 2.57 15.59 17.09
N ASP A 153 1.68 14.84 16.40
CA ASP A 153 0.50 15.42 15.74
C ASP A 153 -0.48 16.03 16.76
N ILE A 154 -0.62 15.40 17.93
CA ILE A 154 -1.40 15.94 19.05
C ILE A 154 -0.77 17.23 19.58
N ALA A 155 0.52 17.21 19.93
CA ALA A 155 1.20 18.40 20.44
C ALA A 155 1.11 19.59 19.45
N LEU A 156 1.29 19.32 18.16
CA LEU A 156 1.11 20.32 17.09
C LEU A 156 -0.32 20.88 17.05
N THR A 157 -1.33 20.04 17.28
CA THR A 157 -2.75 20.44 17.30
C THR A 157 -3.11 21.25 18.53
N ASP A 158 -2.54 20.89 19.68
CA ASP A 158 -2.76 21.58 20.96
C ASP A 158 -1.96 22.89 21.09
N GLY A 159 -1.07 23.17 20.13
CA GLY A 159 -0.18 24.33 20.15
C GLY A 159 0.98 24.19 21.13
N GLU A 160 1.29 22.97 21.54
CA GLU A 160 2.41 22.62 22.40
C GLU A 160 3.72 22.45 21.60
N PRO A 161 4.89 22.72 22.21
CA PRO A 161 6.16 22.44 21.54
C PRO A 161 6.27 20.95 21.20
N ALA A 162 6.66 20.64 19.96
CA ALA A 162 6.71 19.28 19.44
C ALA A 162 7.48 18.34 20.38
N VAL A 163 6.82 17.26 20.81
CA VAL A 163 7.45 16.22 21.62
C VAL A 163 8.49 15.49 20.73
N PRO A 164 9.77 15.40 21.15
CA PRO A 164 10.78 14.69 20.37
C PRO A 164 10.39 13.21 20.24
N GLU A 165 10.49 12.65 19.03
CA GLU A 165 10.16 11.25 18.77
C GLU A 165 10.92 10.32 19.73
N PRO A 166 10.25 9.32 20.33
CA PRO A 166 10.95 8.27 21.03
C PRO A 166 11.81 7.50 20.03
N GLN A 167 13.14 7.62 20.16
CA GLN A 167 14.09 6.87 19.34
C GLN A 167 13.67 5.39 19.34
N ALA A 168 13.31 4.88 18.16
CA ALA A 168 12.98 3.48 17.97
C ALA A 168 14.09 2.65 18.64
N ARG A 169 13.73 1.84 19.64
CA ARG A 169 14.65 0.85 20.21
C ARG A 169 15.01 -0.10 19.08
N LEU A 170 16.13 0.18 18.40
CA LEU A 170 16.86 -0.80 17.62
C LEU A 170 17.09 -1.97 18.57
N ARG A 171 16.30 -3.03 18.41
CA ARG A 171 16.65 -4.34 18.96
C ARG A 171 17.98 -4.69 18.29
N ARG A 172 19.09 -4.45 19.00
CA ARG A 172 20.35 -5.11 18.74
C ARG A 172 20.07 -6.60 18.81
N ALA A 173 19.88 -7.24 17.65
CA ALA A 173 20.22 -8.63 17.49
C ALA A 173 21.76 -8.66 17.42
N ALA A 174 22.38 -8.89 18.57
CA ALA A 174 23.79 -9.25 18.67
C ALA A 174 23.84 -10.68 19.20
N ALA A 175 24.47 -11.55 18.41
CA ALA A 175 25.18 -12.78 18.75
C ALA A 175 24.52 -13.77 19.73
N ASP A 176 24.18 -14.96 19.22
CA ASP A 176 25.05 -16.14 19.28
C ASP A 176 24.73 -17.10 18.11
#